data_AF-A0A6B2QK94-F1
#
_entry.id   AF-A0A6B2QK94-F1
#
_cell.length_a   1.000
_cell.length_b   1.000
_cell.length_c   1.000
_cell.angle_alpha   90.00
_cell.angle_beta   90.00
_cell.angle_gamma   90.00
#
_symmetry.space_group_name_H-M   'P 1'
#
loop_
_entity.id
_entity.type
_entity.pdbx_description
1 polymer ?
#
loop_
_entity_poly.entity_id
_entity_poly.type
_entity_poly.pdbx_seq_one_letter_code
_entity_poly.pdbx_strand_id
1 'polypeptide(L)'
;CDAVFCTAYRQNNKLKLYFERPTDNSVMLFNFRNIIPDSYKHDLTFGVMDDYDGLIYEYTDPADDSRINIYLPDKGAKNPKEVKSVGVRNKWQAHFNAYRLWNKLRFQRKSITFDAAPESELLVLRDRIAVADYRNGIHQSGEVVQQEGLILTLSHDVDFIAGKSYVIYLQMGDGTVDLIPVTPGSAKNKVVLGRLPNGALKLSPDDFVNTIYTVVNDDTKGSLPYLVAKREPADQFSNTITAINYDERYYLNDKDFIDVPVDDSPIYIRYDQLDINLARLYQMQRGDLPTTGEISFVVEAGALVSSSSSYRPETRFVYKFDYNSSPAKREYIVPAASELPAIDTGEFPPDLVVNLTIKGAVVGRGGDGGLPHLAFGAWSTDPDYNFTKTRRDGFQGAPGLLNRHSKLNLIIDGGTLARGGSGGGATPSGIYTGLSYGVQGIPGGAGAPFGRVMTGQPITNDSQDWRWYFNGDFMVVKVTDAEATVPGKGYRTQNDRYGSPLSGDGGSWGQLGTESTNDGTWNWQYHGTTEGQPGPGGPAIVGVAPLTTQLINGGKILQTL
;
A
#
# COMPACT_ATOMS: atom_id res chain seq x y z
N CYS A 1 -11.56 -1.11 11.48
CA CYS A 1 -10.37 -1.86 11.08
C CYS A 1 -9.60 -2.14 12.37
N ASP A 2 -9.82 -3.32 12.94
CA ASP A 2 -9.33 -3.63 14.28
C ASP A 2 -7.80 -3.74 14.31
N ALA A 3 -7.17 -4.04 13.17
CA ALA A 3 -5.72 -4.20 13.07
C ALA A 3 -4.89 -2.97 13.48
N VAL A 4 -5.42 -1.76 13.33
CA VAL A 4 -4.68 -0.51 13.57
C VAL A 4 -5.39 0.43 14.57
N PHE A 5 -6.27 -0.10 15.41
CA PHE A 5 -7.07 0.68 16.37
C PHE A 5 -7.91 1.80 15.72
N CYS A 6 -8.24 1.66 14.44
CA CYS A 6 -9.00 2.66 13.71
C CYS A 6 -10.45 2.24 13.50
N THR A 7 -11.37 3.12 13.90
CA THR A 7 -12.79 3.00 13.58
C THR A 7 -13.10 3.89 12.40
N ALA A 8 -13.57 3.28 11.30
CA ALA A 8 -14.08 4.03 10.17
C ALA A 8 -15.48 4.54 10.49
N TYR A 9 -15.74 5.81 10.18
CA TYR A 9 -17.06 6.40 10.31
C TYR A 9 -17.31 7.37 9.14
N ARG A 10 -18.58 7.58 8.83
CA ARG A 10 -18.99 8.53 7.80
C ARG A 10 -19.40 9.84 8.46
N GLN A 11 -18.89 10.95 7.95
CA GLN A 11 -19.37 12.27 8.28
C GLN A 11 -19.65 13.01 6.97
N ASN A 12 -20.93 13.28 6.72
CA ASN A 12 -21.43 13.82 5.44
C ASN A 12 -20.99 12.94 4.25
N ASN A 13 -20.28 13.53 3.29
CA ASN A 13 -19.78 12.86 2.08
C ASN A 13 -18.33 12.39 2.20
N LYS A 14 -17.73 12.40 3.40
CA LYS A 14 -16.35 11.94 3.63
C LYS A 14 -16.34 10.74 4.58
N LEU A 15 -15.54 9.73 4.22
CA LEU A 15 -15.18 8.65 5.12
C LEU A 15 -13.98 9.10 5.95
N LYS A 16 -14.10 9.01 7.27
CA LYS A 16 -13.06 9.39 8.23
C LYS A 16 -12.63 8.17 9.03
N LEU A 17 -11.39 8.20 9.53
CA LEU A 17 -10.84 7.20 10.43
C LEU A 17 -10.55 7.87 11.76
N TYR A 18 -11.13 7.33 12.83
CA TYR A 18 -10.77 7.69 14.19
C TYR A 18 -9.72 6.71 14.70
N PHE A 19 -8.54 7.20 15.06
CA PHE A 19 -7.48 6.41 15.67
C PHE A 19 -7.58 6.50 17.19
N GLU A 20 -7.78 5.36 17.85
CA GLU A 20 -7.88 5.30 19.29
C GLU A 20 -6.51 5.34 19.96
N ARG A 21 -6.29 6.36 20.79
CA ARG A 21 -5.05 6.59 21.53
C ARG A 21 -5.32 7.29 22.87
N PRO A 22 -4.36 7.27 23.82
CA PRO A 22 -4.40 8.13 25.00
C PRO A 22 -4.57 9.60 24.60
N THR A 23 -5.45 10.31 25.31
CA THR A 23 -5.74 11.72 25.09
C THR A 23 -5.86 12.48 26.40
N ASP A 24 -5.22 13.64 26.48
CA ASP A 24 -5.17 14.46 27.70
C ASP A 24 -6.30 15.47 27.79
N ASN A 25 -6.83 15.91 26.65
CA ASN A 25 -7.91 16.92 26.55
C ASN A 25 -9.22 16.29 26.07
N SER A 26 -10.33 16.86 26.54
CA SER A 26 -11.67 16.49 26.07
C SER A 26 -12.08 17.38 24.89
N VAL A 27 -12.86 16.83 23.97
CA VAL A 27 -13.35 17.56 22.79
C VAL A 27 -14.62 18.36 23.08
N MET A 28 -15.27 18.14 24.22
CA MET A 28 -16.47 18.85 24.64
C MET A 28 -16.68 18.71 26.16
N LEU A 29 -17.31 19.71 26.78
CA LEU A 29 -17.70 19.73 28.18
C LEU A 29 -19.23 19.66 28.29
N PHE A 30 -19.73 18.85 29.20
CA PHE A 30 -21.16 18.79 29.53
C PHE A 30 -21.36 19.08 31.01
N ASN A 31 -22.30 19.97 31.31
CA ASN A 31 -22.76 20.28 32.65
C ASN A 31 -24.27 20.55 32.63
N PHE A 32 -24.85 20.97 33.76
CA PHE A 32 -26.30 21.21 33.83
C PHE A 32 -26.85 22.29 32.87
N ARG A 33 -26.00 23.10 32.21
CA ARG A 33 -26.43 24.09 31.21
C ARG A 33 -26.75 23.47 29.86
N ASN A 34 -26.09 22.36 29.50
CA ASN A 34 -26.26 21.69 28.21
C ASN A 34 -26.65 20.21 28.31
N ILE A 35 -26.80 19.70 29.52
CA ILE A 35 -27.50 18.45 29.81
C ILE A 35 -28.98 18.80 30.05
N ILE A 36 -29.88 18.13 29.33
CA ILE A 36 -31.33 18.31 29.51
C ILE A 36 -31.72 17.86 30.93
N PRO A 37 -32.49 18.68 31.68
CA PRO A 37 -32.94 18.32 33.02
C PRO A 37 -33.61 16.94 33.08
N ASP A 38 -33.41 16.23 34.20
CA ASP A 38 -33.97 14.90 34.49
C ASP A 38 -33.59 13.76 33.52
N SER A 39 -32.70 13.99 32.55
CA SER A 39 -32.23 12.96 31.61
C SER A 39 -31.01 12.17 32.12
N TYR A 40 -30.27 12.70 33.10
CA TYR A 40 -28.97 12.15 33.50
C TYR A 40 -29.09 10.87 34.34
N LYS A 41 -28.56 9.77 33.80
CA LYS A 41 -28.46 8.45 34.41
C LYS A 41 -26.99 8.07 34.57
N HIS A 42 -26.67 7.44 35.69
CA HIS A 42 -25.32 6.99 36.04
C HIS A 42 -25.42 5.58 36.58
N ASP A 43 -24.82 4.64 35.85
CA ASP A 43 -24.71 3.24 36.20
C ASP A 43 -23.29 2.93 36.65
N LEU A 44 -23.17 2.29 37.82
CA LEU A 44 -21.90 1.84 38.38
C LEU A 44 -21.89 0.32 38.40
N THR A 45 -20.93 -0.29 37.71
CA THR A 45 -20.73 -1.73 37.70
C THR A 45 -19.62 -2.09 38.69
N PHE A 46 -19.95 -3.00 39.62
CA PHE A 46 -18.98 -3.58 40.55
C PHE A 46 -18.55 -4.95 40.03
N GLY A 47 -17.41 -5.01 39.33
CA GLY A 47 -16.92 -6.23 38.70
C GLY A 47 -16.32 -5.95 37.32
N VAL A 48 -16.02 -7.01 36.59
CA VAL A 48 -15.69 -6.92 35.16
C VAL A 48 -17.00 -6.84 34.38
N MET A 49 -17.06 -6.03 33.32
CA MET A 49 -18.25 -5.90 32.49
C MET A 49 -18.74 -7.28 32.00
N ASP A 50 -20.05 -7.52 32.09
CA ASP A 50 -20.73 -8.78 31.72
C ASP A 50 -20.22 -10.05 32.45
N ASP A 51 -19.61 -9.89 33.63
CA ASP A 51 -19.04 -10.98 34.44
C ASP A 51 -18.03 -11.87 33.68
N TYR A 52 -17.33 -11.30 32.70
CA TYR A 52 -16.24 -11.98 32.03
C TYR A 52 -15.04 -12.13 32.99
N ASP A 53 -14.48 -13.34 33.08
CA ASP A 53 -13.30 -13.61 33.92
C ASP A 53 -11.99 -13.72 33.11
N GLY A 54 -12.08 -13.52 31.78
CA GLY A 54 -10.94 -13.51 30.88
C GLY A 54 -11.26 -12.99 29.48
N LEU A 55 -10.25 -12.99 28.60
CA LEU A 55 -10.35 -12.71 27.17
C LEU A 55 -9.63 -13.81 26.39
N ILE A 56 -10.28 -14.33 25.36
CA ILE A 56 -9.66 -15.14 24.31
C ILE A 56 -9.64 -14.31 23.04
N TYR A 57 -8.44 -13.94 22.59
CA TYR A 57 -8.24 -13.18 21.37
C TYR A 57 -7.61 -14.05 20.29
N GLU A 58 -8.35 -14.31 19.22
CA GLU A 58 -7.90 -15.12 18.09
C GLU A 58 -7.34 -14.23 16.98
N TYR A 59 -6.12 -14.51 16.51
CA TYR A 59 -5.52 -13.91 15.31
C TYR A 59 -5.04 -15.00 14.34
N THR A 60 -4.75 -14.63 13.10
CA THR A 60 -4.29 -15.59 12.08
C THR A 60 -2.79 -15.50 11.88
N ASP A 61 -2.09 -16.61 12.08
CA ASP A 61 -0.63 -16.69 11.87
C ASP A 61 -0.28 -16.44 10.39
N PRO A 62 0.75 -15.62 10.10
CA PRO A 62 1.14 -15.32 8.73
C PRO A 62 1.96 -16.41 8.06
N ALA A 63 2.43 -17.43 8.79
CA ALA A 63 3.24 -18.53 8.27
C ALA A 63 2.38 -19.66 7.68
N ASP A 64 1.32 -20.09 8.37
CA ASP A 64 0.51 -21.25 7.97
C ASP A 64 -1.00 -20.99 7.93
N ASP A 65 -1.43 -19.74 8.11
CA ASP A 65 -2.83 -19.32 8.21
C ASP A 65 -3.60 -19.99 9.36
N SER A 66 -2.90 -20.58 10.33
CA SER A 66 -3.50 -21.15 11.53
C SER A 66 -4.09 -20.07 12.43
N ARG A 67 -5.09 -20.46 13.24
CA ARG A 67 -5.72 -19.58 14.23
C ARG A 67 -4.99 -19.73 15.56
N ILE A 68 -4.41 -18.63 16.05
CA ILE A 68 -3.69 -18.58 17.32
C ILE A 68 -4.51 -17.79 18.32
N ASN A 69 -4.66 -18.36 19.53
CA ASN A 69 -5.36 -17.73 20.63
C ASN A 69 -4.39 -17.14 21.67
N ILE A 70 -4.62 -15.88 22.02
CA ILE A 70 -4.06 -15.23 23.20
C ILE A 70 -5.08 -15.36 24.32
N TYR A 71 -4.65 -15.89 25.47
CA TYR A 71 -5.49 -16.09 26.65
C TYR A 71 -5.08 -15.09 27.74
N LEU A 72 -6.02 -14.27 28.20
CA LEU A 72 -5.81 -13.30 29.27
C LEU A 72 -6.83 -13.53 30.41
N PRO A 73 -6.44 -13.44 31.69
CA PRO A 73 -5.04 -13.35 32.15
C PRO A 73 -4.28 -14.67 31.95
N ASP A 74 -4.99 -15.79 31.87
CA ASP A 74 -4.47 -17.13 31.64
C ASP A 74 -5.55 -18.04 31.02
N LYS A 75 -5.26 -19.34 30.85
CA LYS A 75 -6.18 -20.34 30.28
C LYS A 75 -7.26 -20.84 31.26
N GLY A 76 -7.25 -20.39 32.51
CA GLY A 76 -8.16 -20.83 33.58
C GLY A 76 -9.49 -20.07 33.64
N ALA A 77 -9.70 -19.08 32.78
CA ALA A 77 -10.96 -18.35 32.64
C ALA A 77 -12.13 -19.29 32.30
N LYS A 78 -13.22 -19.21 33.07
CA LYS A 78 -14.43 -20.04 32.92
C LYS A 78 -15.49 -19.38 32.04
N ASN A 79 -15.54 -18.06 32.03
CA ASN A 79 -16.41 -17.23 31.20
C ASN A 79 -15.57 -16.16 30.48
N PRO A 80 -14.70 -16.54 29.54
CA PRO A 80 -13.92 -15.57 28.79
C PRO A 80 -14.74 -14.88 27.71
N LYS A 81 -14.43 -13.62 27.43
CA LYS A 81 -14.92 -12.95 26.22
C LYS A 81 -14.11 -13.45 25.01
N GLU A 82 -14.78 -14.05 24.04
CA GLU A 82 -14.15 -14.50 22.80
C GLU A 82 -14.18 -13.40 21.73
N VAL A 83 -13.02 -13.10 21.16
CA VAL A 83 -12.87 -12.10 20.09
C VAL A 83 -12.10 -12.72 18.93
N LYS A 84 -12.75 -12.79 17.77
CA LYS A 84 -12.13 -13.23 16.52
C LYS A 84 -11.72 -12.04 15.70
N SER A 85 -10.41 -11.81 15.60
CA SER A 85 -9.89 -10.67 14.84
C SER A 85 -9.95 -10.93 13.33
N VAL A 86 -10.14 -9.84 12.59
CA VAL A 86 -10.11 -9.83 11.13
C VAL A 86 -8.95 -8.93 10.68
N GLY A 87 -8.02 -9.49 9.90
CA GLY A 87 -6.88 -8.75 9.35
C GLY A 87 -5.69 -8.55 10.29
N VAL A 88 -5.75 -9.05 11.53
CA VAL A 88 -4.60 -9.07 12.44
C VAL A 88 -3.77 -10.31 12.17
N ARG A 89 -2.56 -10.13 11.64
CA ARG A 89 -1.62 -11.23 11.35
C ARG A 89 -0.30 -11.14 12.08
N ASN A 90 -0.04 -10.06 12.80
CA ASN A 90 1.20 -9.88 13.56
C ASN A 90 0.94 -10.19 15.04
N LYS A 91 1.80 -11.02 15.64
CA LYS A 91 1.70 -11.40 17.08
C LYS A 91 1.72 -10.19 18.02
N TRP A 92 2.51 -9.16 17.70
CA TRP A 92 2.60 -7.93 18.49
C TRP A 92 1.34 -7.07 18.35
N GLN A 93 0.82 -6.93 17.14
CA GLN A 93 -0.46 -6.24 16.92
C GLN A 93 -1.60 -6.97 17.64
N ALA A 94 -1.60 -8.31 17.63
CA ALA A 94 -2.55 -9.13 18.36
C ALA A 94 -2.43 -8.91 19.88
N HIS A 95 -1.21 -8.86 20.42
CA HIS A 95 -0.96 -8.54 21.83
C HIS A 95 -1.56 -7.19 22.23
N PHE A 96 -1.25 -6.12 21.50
CA PHE A 96 -1.76 -4.80 21.83
C PHE A 96 -3.30 -4.76 21.77
N ASN A 97 -3.91 -5.39 20.76
CA ASN A 97 -5.37 -5.49 20.66
C ASN A 97 -5.99 -6.27 21.82
N ALA A 98 -5.42 -7.43 22.15
CA ALA A 98 -5.90 -8.28 23.24
C ALA A 98 -5.83 -7.54 24.58
N TYR A 99 -4.68 -6.95 24.92
CA TYR A 99 -4.52 -6.25 26.19
C TYR A 99 -5.36 -4.98 26.28
N ARG A 100 -5.54 -4.22 25.19
CA ARG A 100 -6.41 -3.04 25.22
C ARG A 100 -7.87 -3.42 25.46
N LEU A 101 -8.37 -4.48 24.83
CA LEU A 101 -9.71 -5.02 25.10
C LEU A 101 -9.84 -5.54 26.53
N TRP A 102 -8.83 -6.27 27.01
CA TRP A 102 -8.80 -6.81 28.37
C TRP A 102 -8.78 -5.71 29.44
N ASN A 103 -7.97 -4.67 29.24
CA ASN A 103 -7.89 -3.54 30.16
C ASN A 103 -9.19 -2.75 30.17
N LYS A 104 -9.87 -2.59 29.03
CA LYS A 104 -11.22 -2.00 28.99
C LYS A 104 -12.22 -2.80 29.84
N LEU A 105 -12.26 -4.12 29.68
CA LEU A 105 -13.14 -4.98 30.51
C LEU A 105 -12.90 -4.79 32.02
N ARG A 106 -11.64 -4.67 32.44
CA ARG A 106 -11.24 -4.56 33.86
C ARG A 106 -11.45 -3.18 34.48
N PHE A 107 -11.22 -2.12 33.70
CA PHE A 107 -11.18 -0.75 34.22
C PHE A 107 -12.41 0.07 33.83
N GLN A 108 -13.26 -0.43 32.93
CA GLN A 108 -14.57 0.14 32.66
C GLN A 108 -15.51 -0.19 33.82
N ARG A 109 -15.83 0.82 34.63
CA ARG A 109 -16.66 0.68 35.83
C ARG A 109 -17.90 1.58 35.81
N LYS A 110 -17.88 2.65 35.03
CA LYS A 110 -18.96 3.64 34.99
C LYS A 110 -19.51 3.76 33.58
N SER A 111 -20.82 3.82 33.50
CA SER A 111 -21.55 4.21 32.30
C SER A 111 -22.49 5.36 32.66
N ILE A 112 -22.59 6.33 31.77
CA ILE A 112 -23.52 7.45 31.91
C ILE A 112 -24.38 7.54 30.67
N THR A 113 -25.63 7.95 30.85
CA THR A 113 -26.56 8.26 29.76
C THR A 113 -27.27 9.57 30.05
N PHE A 114 -27.30 10.49 29.10
CA PHE A 114 -28.00 11.77 29.26
C PHE A 114 -28.40 12.35 27.90
N ASP A 115 -29.41 13.20 27.89
CA ASP A 115 -29.80 13.95 26.70
C ASP A 115 -29.04 15.29 26.70
N ALA A 116 -28.40 15.58 25.57
CA ALA A 116 -27.50 16.71 25.40
C ALA A 116 -28.06 17.70 24.38
N ALA A 117 -27.75 18.98 24.57
CA ALA A 117 -28.08 20.08 23.66
C ALA A 117 -27.46 19.90 22.24
N PRO A 118 -27.86 20.71 21.23
CA PRO A 118 -27.52 20.47 19.81
C PRO A 118 -26.03 20.35 19.49
N GLU A 119 -25.13 20.97 20.27
CA GLU A 119 -23.68 20.87 20.05
C GLU A 119 -23.16 19.42 20.08
N SER A 120 -23.89 18.51 20.73
CA SER A 120 -23.61 17.08 20.75
C SER A 120 -23.61 16.42 19.36
N GLU A 121 -24.18 17.08 18.34
CA GLU A 121 -24.11 16.63 16.94
C GLU A 121 -22.68 16.61 16.38
N LEU A 122 -21.75 17.33 17.01
CA LEU A 122 -20.34 17.31 16.63
C LEU A 122 -19.59 16.08 17.15
N LEU A 123 -20.12 15.41 18.17
CA LEU A 123 -19.46 14.26 18.81
C LEU A 123 -19.43 13.04 17.89
N VAL A 124 -18.30 12.34 17.94
CA VAL A 124 -18.07 11.08 17.25
C VAL A 124 -17.88 9.97 18.29
N LEU A 125 -18.13 8.72 17.88
CA LEU A 125 -17.82 7.54 18.69
C LEU A 125 -16.36 7.58 19.16
N ARG A 126 -16.15 7.25 20.44
CA ARG A 126 -14.87 7.26 21.16
C ARG A 126 -14.26 8.63 21.41
N ASP A 127 -14.95 9.72 21.09
CA ASP A 127 -14.50 11.04 21.54
C ASP A 127 -14.43 11.09 23.08
N ARG A 128 -13.35 11.69 23.58
CA ARG A 128 -13.19 11.95 25.01
C ARG A 128 -13.95 13.22 25.36
N ILE A 129 -14.97 13.11 26.19
CA ILE A 129 -15.80 14.23 26.66
C ILE A 129 -15.59 14.41 28.17
N ALA A 130 -15.73 15.62 28.67
CA ALA A 130 -15.76 15.90 30.10
C ALA A 130 -17.23 16.07 30.52
N VAL A 131 -17.70 15.33 31.54
CA VAL A 131 -19.11 15.39 31.97
C VAL A 131 -19.19 15.62 33.47
N ALA A 132 -19.77 16.76 33.85
CA ALA A 132 -20.06 17.12 35.22
C ALA A 132 -21.36 16.45 35.69
N ASP A 133 -21.24 15.48 36.58
CA ASP A 133 -22.36 14.99 37.40
C ASP A 133 -22.81 16.07 38.39
N TYR A 134 -23.82 16.87 38.02
CA TYR A 134 -24.38 17.97 38.82
C TYR A 134 -25.08 17.52 40.10
N ARG A 135 -25.29 16.20 40.30
CA ARG A 135 -25.94 15.66 41.50
C ARG A 135 -24.94 15.50 42.64
N ASN A 136 -23.65 15.56 42.36
CA ASN A 136 -22.62 15.56 43.38
C ASN A 136 -22.04 16.97 43.56
N GLY A 137 -21.80 17.40 44.80
CA GLY A 137 -21.20 18.70 45.10
C GLY A 137 -19.71 18.80 44.72
N ILE A 138 -19.15 17.78 44.07
CA ILE A 138 -17.74 17.72 43.67
C ILE A 138 -17.53 18.49 42.37
N HIS A 139 -18.47 18.35 41.42
CA HIS A 139 -18.40 19.04 40.13
C HIS A 139 -19.13 20.39 40.22
N GLN A 140 -18.36 21.45 40.42
CA GLN A 140 -18.89 22.80 40.58
C GLN A 140 -18.93 23.49 39.22
N SER A 141 -20.09 23.52 38.58
CA SER A 141 -20.23 23.91 37.17
C SER A 141 -21.13 25.13 36.95
N GLY A 142 -21.09 25.69 35.75
CA GLY A 142 -21.94 26.82 35.37
C GLY A 142 -21.50 27.43 34.04
N GLU A 143 -21.67 28.75 33.93
CA GLU A 143 -21.21 29.56 32.80
C GLU A 143 -20.39 30.75 33.31
N VAL A 144 -19.46 31.22 32.48
CA VAL A 144 -18.68 32.41 32.74
C VAL A 144 -19.53 33.63 32.39
N VAL A 145 -19.65 34.56 33.34
CA VAL A 145 -20.44 35.79 33.21
C VAL A 145 -19.57 36.95 32.74
N GLN A 146 -18.32 37.01 33.21
CA GLN A 146 -17.41 38.10 32.89
C GLN A 146 -15.96 37.65 33.03
N GLN A 147 -15.06 38.28 32.26
CA GLN A 147 -13.62 38.11 32.38
C GLN A 147 -12.91 39.47 32.53
N GLU A 148 -12.03 39.58 33.52
CA GLU A 148 -11.15 40.72 33.76
C GLU A 148 -9.70 40.21 33.87
N GLY A 149 -9.01 40.13 32.72
CA GLY A 149 -7.68 39.52 32.65
C GLY A 149 -7.71 38.05 33.03
N LEU A 150 -7.08 37.69 34.16
CA LEU A 150 -7.07 36.33 34.72
C LEU A 150 -8.22 36.05 35.68
N ILE A 151 -9.05 37.05 35.99
CA ILE A 151 -10.17 36.88 36.92
C ILE A 151 -11.43 36.55 36.12
N LEU A 152 -12.09 35.46 36.46
CA LEU A 152 -13.41 35.11 35.93
C LEU A 152 -14.48 35.34 37.00
N THR A 153 -15.58 35.97 36.59
CA THR A 153 -16.83 35.99 37.35
C THR A 153 -17.72 34.88 36.83
N LEU A 154 -18.13 33.97 37.71
CA LEU A 154 -18.89 32.77 37.41
C LEU A 154 -20.36 32.95 37.81
N SER A 155 -21.25 32.17 37.19
CA SER A 155 -22.68 32.20 37.49
C SER A 155 -23.06 31.58 38.84
N HIS A 156 -22.21 30.73 39.41
CA HIS A 156 -22.43 30.07 40.69
C HIS A 156 -21.18 30.19 41.57
N ASP A 157 -21.38 30.07 42.88
CA ASP A 157 -20.30 30.03 43.86
C ASP A 157 -19.43 28.78 43.68
N VAL A 158 -18.14 28.93 43.97
CA VAL A 158 -17.17 27.83 44.00
C VAL A 158 -16.53 27.76 45.37
N ASP A 159 -16.71 26.64 46.04
CA ASP A 159 -16.11 26.34 47.34
C ASP A 159 -14.75 25.65 47.15
N PHE A 160 -13.71 26.30 47.71
CA PHE A 160 -12.34 25.80 47.73
C PHE A 160 -12.01 25.23 49.12
N ILE A 161 -11.50 24.00 49.16
CA ILE A 161 -11.04 23.35 50.39
C ILE A 161 -9.56 23.70 50.60
N ALA A 162 -9.24 24.16 51.82
CA ALA A 162 -7.86 24.50 52.19
C ALA A 162 -6.90 23.30 52.00
N GLY A 163 -5.75 23.55 51.39
CA GLY A 163 -4.74 22.52 51.12
C GLY A 163 -5.00 21.63 49.89
N LYS A 164 -6.08 21.89 49.13
CA LYS A 164 -6.35 21.23 47.85
C LYS A 164 -6.08 22.17 46.68
N SER A 165 -5.54 21.61 45.60
CA SER A 165 -5.37 22.28 44.32
C SER A 165 -6.61 22.06 43.44
N TYR A 166 -6.96 23.06 42.65
CA TYR A 166 -8.14 23.05 41.79
C TYR A 166 -7.79 23.39 40.35
N VAL A 167 -8.59 22.85 39.44
CA VAL A 167 -8.53 23.13 38.02
C VAL A 167 -9.93 23.49 37.51
N ILE A 168 -9.98 24.38 36.52
CA ILE A 168 -11.20 24.73 35.79
C ILE A 168 -11.09 24.22 34.36
N TYR A 169 -12.14 23.53 33.93
CA TYR A 169 -12.39 23.16 32.54
C TYR A 169 -13.25 24.26 31.92
N LEU A 170 -12.81 24.83 30.80
CA LEU A 170 -13.54 25.86 30.06
C LEU A 170 -13.78 25.38 28.63
N GLN A 171 -15.03 25.42 28.17
CA GLN A 171 -15.33 25.12 26.76
C GLN A 171 -15.17 26.38 25.90
N MET A 172 -14.18 26.34 25.01
CA MET A 172 -13.87 27.43 24.08
C MET A 172 -14.91 27.51 22.97
N GLY A 173 -14.94 28.66 22.28
CA GLY A 173 -15.88 28.90 21.20
C GLY A 173 -15.74 27.98 19.98
N ASP A 174 -14.57 27.37 19.80
CA ASP A 174 -14.25 26.39 18.76
C ASP A 174 -14.57 24.93 19.16
N GLY A 175 -15.15 24.73 20.36
CA GLY A 175 -15.52 23.44 20.91
C GLY A 175 -14.42 22.79 21.76
N THR A 176 -13.17 23.27 21.71
CA THR A 176 -12.09 22.68 22.51
C THR A 176 -12.29 22.93 24.00
N VAL A 177 -11.82 22.01 24.85
CA VAL A 177 -11.84 22.19 26.31
C VAL A 177 -10.45 22.54 26.80
N ASP A 178 -10.32 23.72 27.43
CA ASP A 178 -9.09 24.17 28.05
C ASP A 178 -9.07 23.86 29.54
N LEU A 179 -7.94 23.32 30.03
CA LEU A 179 -7.73 22.96 31.43
C LEU A 179 -6.71 23.91 32.06
N ILE A 180 -7.14 24.63 33.11
CA ILE A 180 -6.33 25.70 33.72
C ILE A 180 -6.34 25.56 35.25
N PRO A 181 -5.17 25.62 35.92
CA PRO A 181 -5.12 25.73 37.38
C PRO A 181 -5.84 26.99 37.87
N VAL A 182 -6.59 26.89 38.97
CA VAL A 182 -7.44 27.98 39.45
C VAL A 182 -7.34 28.16 40.96
N THR A 183 -7.36 29.41 41.41
CA THR A 183 -7.38 29.78 42.83
C THR A 183 -8.61 30.64 43.16
N PRO A 184 -9.05 30.69 44.43
CA PRO A 184 -10.16 31.55 44.84
C PRO A 184 -9.86 33.03 44.56
N GLY A 185 -10.87 33.76 44.09
CA GLY A 185 -10.83 35.21 43.88
C GLY A 185 -11.34 36.00 45.09
N SER A 186 -11.72 37.26 44.85
CA SER A 186 -12.19 38.18 45.89
C SER A 186 -13.60 37.88 46.42
N ALA A 187 -14.37 37.04 45.73
CA ALA A 187 -15.70 36.59 46.10
C ALA A 187 -15.87 35.11 45.75
N LYS A 188 -16.88 34.43 46.32
CA LYS A 188 -17.10 32.99 46.11
C LYS A 188 -17.38 32.60 44.65
N ASN A 189 -17.99 33.47 43.88
CA ASN A 189 -18.21 33.27 42.44
C ASN A 189 -17.09 33.87 41.57
N LYS A 190 -15.98 34.32 42.16
CA LYS A 190 -14.83 34.84 41.42
C LYS A 190 -13.65 33.90 41.58
N VAL A 191 -12.99 33.61 40.47
CA VAL A 191 -11.82 32.73 40.44
C VAL A 191 -10.68 33.38 39.67
N VAL A 192 -9.44 33.05 40.04
CA VAL A 192 -8.22 33.55 39.39
C VAL A 192 -7.56 32.41 38.65
N LEU A 193 -7.39 32.56 37.34
CA LEU A 193 -6.74 31.60 36.46
C LEU A 193 -5.22 31.68 36.59
N GLY A 194 -4.54 30.53 36.57
CA GLY A 194 -3.06 30.47 36.52
C GLY A 194 -2.45 30.93 35.21
N ARG A 195 -3.25 30.96 34.12
CA ARG A 195 -2.89 31.51 32.82
C ARG A 195 -4.13 31.98 32.06
N LEU A 196 -3.93 32.77 31.01
CA LEU A 196 -5.02 33.11 30.09
C LEU A 196 -5.54 31.84 29.38
N PRO A 197 -6.85 31.77 29.08
CA PRO A 197 -7.40 30.73 28.22
C PRO A 197 -6.77 30.73 26.83
N ASN A 198 -6.70 29.56 26.21
CA ASN A 198 -6.09 29.39 24.88
C ASN A 198 -6.91 29.99 23.72
N GLY A 199 -8.12 30.48 24.01
CA GLY A 199 -9.00 31.16 23.06
C GLY A 199 -9.86 32.22 23.76
N ALA A 200 -10.49 33.08 22.97
CA ALA A 200 -11.43 34.06 23.51
C ALA A 200 -12.68 33.35 24.08
N LEU A 201 -13.10 33.77 25.27
CA LEU A 201 -14.34 33.29 25.88
C LEU A 201 -15.55 33.92 25.18
N LYS A 202 -16.62 33.14 25.03
CA LYS A 202 -17.91 33.61 24.53
C LYS A 202 -18.70 34.20 25.70
N LEU A 203 -18.83 35.51 25.71
CA LEU A 203 -19.45 36.29 26.79
C LEU A 203 -20.36 37.39 26.25
N SER A 204 -20.49 37.51 24.91
CA SER A 204 -21.30 38.55 24.30
C SER A 204 -22.79 38.24 24.48
N PRO A 205 -23.66 39.23 24.73
CA PRO A 205 -25.10 39.05 24.65
C PRO A 205 -25.59 38.52 23.29
N ASP A 206 -24.79 38.72 22.23
CA ASP A 206 -25.06 38.20 20.87
C ASP A 206 -24.62 36.74 20.70
N ASP A 207 -23.86 36.17 21.64
CA ASP A 207 -23.48 34.76 21.62
C ASP A 207 -24.70 33.91 22.06
N PHE A 208 -25.09 32.93 21.23
CA PHE A 208 -26.20 32.02 21.56
C PHE A 208 -25.94 31.16 22.80
N VAL A 209 -24.66 30.92 23.15
CA VAL A 209 -24.23 30.11 24.30
C VAL A 209 -22.94 30.71 24.88
N ASN A 210 -22.98 31.08 26.17
CA ASN A 210 -21.80 31.53 26.91
C ASN A 210 -20.81 30.39 27.13
N THR A 211 -19.53 30.72 27.36
CA THR A 211 -18.54 29.73 27.75
C THR A 211 -18.94 29.04 29.06
N ILE A 212 -19.17 27.73 29.00
CA ILE A 212 -19.46 26.90 30.17
C ILE A 212 -18.19 26.44 30.88
N TYR A 213 -18.31 26.18 32.19
CA TYR A 213 -17.21 25.74 33.03
C TYR A 213 -17.55 24.55 33.93
N THR A 214 -16.51 23.87 34.41
CA THR A 214 -16.57 22.96 35.56
C THR A 214 -15.28 23.06 36.37
N VAL A 215 -15.39 23.32 37.67
CA VAL A 215 -14.30 23.35 38.62
C VAL A 215 -14.29 22.05 39.43
N VAL A 216 -13.11 21.45 39.53
CA VAL A 216 -12.86 20.23 40.33
C VAL A 216 -11.51 20.35 41.03
N ASN A 217 -11.34 19.60 42.12
CA ASN A 217 -10.03 19.48 42.74
C ASN A 217 -9.15 18.47 41.96
N ASP A 218 -7.86 18.50 42.22
CA ASP A 218 -6.88 17.62 41.56
C ASP A 218 -7.11 16.12 41.84
N ASP A 219 -7.72 15.76 42.97
CA ASP A 219 -8.00 14.37 43.32
C ASP A 219 -9.18 13.80 42.51
N THR A 220 -10.11 14.67 42.11
CA THR A 220 -11.35 14.29 41.41
C THR A 220 -11.32 14.67 39.93
N LYS A 221 -10.26 15.29 39.40
CA LYS A 221 -10.20 15.61 37.96
C LYS A 221 -10.36 14.39 37.05
N GLY A 222 -9.97 13.21 37.52
CA GLY A 222 -10.16 11.94 36.81
C GLY A 222 -11.61 11.44 36.73
N SER A 223 -12.58 12.07 37.43
CA SER A 223 -13.99 11.66 37.39
C SER A 223 -14.81 12.29 36.26
N LEU A 224 -14.29 13.33 35.61
CA LEU A 224 -14.96 14.03 34.50
C LEU A 224 -14.83 13.33 33.14
N PRO A 225 -13.67 12.73 32.76
CA PRO A 225 -13.52 12.23 31.40
C PRO A 225 -14.28 10.93 31.13
N TYR A 226 -15.07 10.90 30.05
CA TYR A 226 -15.76 9.74 29.51
C TYR A 226 -15.46 9.58 28.01
N LEU A 227 -15.59 8.37 27.48
CA LEU A 227 -15.53 8.05 26.06
C LEU A 227 -16.95 7.82 25.53
N VAL A 228 -17.32 8.51 24.45
CA VAL A 228 -18.62 8.32 23.80
C VAL A 228 -18.74 6.89 23.27
N ALA A 229 -19.72 6.14 23.79
CA ALA A 229 -20.01 4.78 23.36
C ALA A 229 -21.15 4.76 22.33
N LYS A 230 -22.13 5.65 22.47
CA LYS A 230 -23.29 5.76 21.58
C LYS A 230 -23.81 7.20 21.54
N ARG A 231 -24.36 7.58 20.39
CA ARG A 231 -25.12 8.82 20.20
C ARG A 231 -26.35 8.52 19.35
N GLU A 232 -27.51 8.89 19.85
CA GLU A 232 -28.79 8.71 19.16
C GLU A 232 -29.60 10.01 19.19
N PRO A 233 -30.30 10.36 18.10
CA PRO A 233 -31.22 11.50 18.12
C PRO A 233 -32.34 11.23 19.15
N ALA A 234 -32.53 12.16 20.10
CA ALA A 234 -33.64 12.10 21.05
C ALA A 234 -34.84 12.88 20.51
N ASP A 235 -34.59 14.09 19.99
CA ASP A 235 -35.55 14.93 19.27
C ASP A 235 -34.86 15.76 18.16
N GLN A 236 -35.51 16.82 17.66
CA GLN A 236 -34.94 17.69 16.61
C GLN A 236 -33.75 18.53 17.08
N PHE A 237 -33.58 18.73 18.38
CA PHE A 237 -32.60 19.65 18.97
C PHE A 237 -31.78 19.03 20.11
N SER A 238 -31.82 17.70 20.27
CA SER A 238 -31.09 17.00 21.32
C SER A 238 -30.71 15.58 20.90
N ASN A 239 -29.61 15.11 21.50
CA ASN A 239 -29.13 13.74 21.29
C ASN A 239 -28.94 13.05 22.64
N THR A 240 -29.39 11.80 22.74
CA THR A 240 -29.04 10.90 23.84
C THR A 240 -27.60 10.42 23.66
N ILE A 241 -26.76 10.71 24.65
CA ILE A 241 -25.35 10.30 24.70
C ILE A 241 -25.20 9.19 25.74
N THR A 242 -24.63 8.06 25.32
CA THR A 242 -24.13 7.02 26.23
C THR A 242 -22.61 7.05 26.21
N ALA A 243 -21.99 7.11 27.38
CA ALA A 243 -20.54 7.18 27.50
C ALA A 243 -20.02 6.31 28.64
N ILE A 244 -18.81 5.78 28.48
CA ILE A 244 -18.12 4.93 29.48
C ILE A 244 -16.94 5.70 30.08
N ASN A 245 -16.52 5.39 31.31
CA ASN A 245 -15.38 6.13 31.89
C ASN A 245 -14.14 6.05 31.02
N TYR A 246 -13.42 7.16 30.87
CA TYR A 246 -12.07 7.14 30.35
C TYR A 246 -11.11 6.74 31.47
N ASP A 247 -10.21 5.81 31.19
CA ASP A 247 -9.16 5.40 32.12
C ASP A 247 -7.87 5.20 31.32
N GLU A 248 -6.79 5.85 31.73
CA GLU A 248 -5.48 5.72 31.07
C GLU A 248 -4.98 4.27 31.06
N ARG A 249 -5.43 3.48 32.05
CA ARG A 249 -5.09 2.06 32.19
C ARG A 249 -5.63 1.20 31.05
N TYR A 250 -6.56 1.70 30.23
CA TYR A 250 -6.93 1.02 28.98
C TYR A 250 -5.73 0.80 28.07
N TYR A 251 -4.71 1.66 28.15
CA TYR A 251 -3.55 1.70 27.27
C TYR A 251 -2.24 1.22 27.93
N LEU A 252 -2.33 0.59 29.11
CA LEU A 252 -1.17 0.15 29.93
C LEU A 252 -0.10 -0.62 29.13
N ASN A 253 -0.55 -1.48 28.22
CA ASN A 253 0.28 -2.43 27.48
C ASN A 253 0.66 -1.96 26.07
N ASP A 254 0.24 -0.76 25.66
CA ASP A 254 0.59 -0.19 24.35
C ASP A 254 2.11 0.02 24.19
N LYS A 255 2.84 -0.02 25.31
CA LYS A 255 4.28 0.21 25.41
C LYS A 255 5.09 -1.05 25.71
N ASP A 256 4.47 -2.22 25.76
CA ASP A 256 5.15 -3.47 26.12
C ASP A 256 6.31 -3.83 25.16
N PHE A 257 6.30 -3.29 23.93
CA PHE A 257 7.33 -3.54 22.90
C PHE A 257 7.78 -2.25 22.19
N ILE A 258 8.21 -1.22 22.93
CA ILE A 258 8.76 0.03 22.35
C ILE A 258 10.06 -0.23 21.56
N ASP A 259 10.92 -1.10 22.09
CA ASP A 259 12.08 -1.63 21.35
C ASP A 259 11.64 -2.92 20.66
N VAL A 260 10.90 -2.79 19.55
CA VAL A 260 10.35 -3.95 18.81
C VAL A 260 11.51 -4.92 18.53
N PRO A 261 11.56 -6.11 19.14
CA PRO A 261 12.51 -7.13 18.73
C PRO A 261 12.24 -7.40 17.25
N VAL A 262 13.28 -7.44 16.42
CA VAL A 262 13.13 -7.72 14.99
C VAL A 262 12.21 -8.93 14.86
N ASP A 263 11.05 -8.73 14.23
CA ASP A 263 10.16 -9.84 13.95
C ASP A 263 10.91 -10.74 12.97
N ASP A 264 11.38 -11.87 13.49
CA ASP A 264 12.18 -12.86 12.81
C ASP A 264 11.32 -13.78 11.93
N SER A 265 10.00 -13.70 12.06
CA SER A 265 9.10 -14.45 11.20
C SER A 265 9.30 -14.03 9.73
N PRO A 266 9.31 -14.98 8.78
CA PRO A 266 9.48 -14.61 7.38
C PRO A 266 8.30 -13.82 6.82
N ILE A 267 8.58 -12.88 5.92
CA ILE A 267 7.58 -12.23 5.08
C ILE A 267 7.37 -13.10 3.83
N TYR A 268 6.15 -13.60 3.67
CA TYR A 268 5.79 -14.51 2.58
C TYR A 268 5.21 -13.78 1.36
N ILE A 269 5.74 -14.06 0.17
CA ILE A 269 5.21 -13.64 -1.13
C ILE A 269 4.53 -14.86 -1.75
N ARG A 270 3.19 -14.89 -1.69
CA ARG A 270 2.37 -16.09 -1.97
C ARG A 270 1.64 -16.08 -3.31
N TYR A 271 1.60 -14.94 -3.97
CA TYR A 271 0.86 -14.75 -5.21
C TYR A 271 1.77 -14.17 -6.27
N ASP A 272 1.32 -14.23 -7.52
CA ASP A 272 2.02 -13.58 -8.62
C ASP A 272 2.08 -12.07 -8.38
N GLN A 273 3.26 -11.49 -8.57
CA GLN A 273 3.55 -10.09 -8.30
C GLN A 273 4.50 -9.52 -9.35
N LEU A 274 4.48 -8.20 -9.50
CA LEU A 274 5.42 -7.48 -10.34
C LEU A 274 6.24 -6.50 -9.52
N ASP A 275 7.51 -6.32 -9.88
CA ASP A 275 8.40 -5.24 -9.43
C ASP A 275 8.48 -5.10 -7.90
N ILE A 276 8.80 -6.19 -7.20
CA ILE A 276 8.85 -6.17 -5.73
C ILE A 276 10.10 -5.41 -5.25
N ASN A 277 9.89 -4.49 -4.30
CA ASN A 277 10.97 -3.92 -3.50
C ASN A 277 10.92 -4.46 -2.07
N LEU A 278 11.95 -5.21 -1.63
CA LEU A 278 11.92 -5.90 -0.34
C LEU A 278 11.90 -4.94 0.85
N ALA A 279 12.70 -3.87 0.82
CA ALA A 279 12.72 -2.86 1.88
C ALA A 279 11.35 -2.16 2.02
N ARG A 280 10.71 -1.81 0.91
CA ARG A 280 9.36 -1.23 0.92
C ARG A 280 8.30 -2.23 1.38
N LEU A 281 8.42 -3.50 0.97
CA LEU A 281 7.53 -4.57 1.40
C LEU A 281 7.59 -4.75 2.93
N TYR A 282 8.81 -4.76 3.50
CA TYR A 282 8.99 -4.75 4.94
C TYR A 282 8.31 -3.54 5.56
N GLN A 283 8.55 -2.35 5.03
CA GLN A 283 7.98 -1.12 5.59
C GLN A 283 6.45 -1.11 5.60
N MET A 284 5.84 -1.62 4.54
CA MET A 284 4.39 -1.75 4.45
C MET A 284 3.81 -2.74 5.47
N GLN A 285 4.52 -3.83 5.78
CA GLN A 285 4.01 -4.87 6.68
C GLN A 285 4.39 -4.65 8.16
N ARG A 286 5.55 -4.02 8.41
CA ARG A 286 6.19 -3.96 9.73
C ARG A 286 6.63 -2.57 10.18
N GLY A 287 6.51 -1.54 9.34
CA GLY A 287 6.92 -0.17 9.69
C GLY A 287 8.41 0.08 9.49
N ASP A 288 9.05 0.84 10.37
CA ASP A 288 10.43 1.25 10.15
C ASP A 288 11.41 0.06 10.03
N LEU A 289 12.44 0.24 9.20
CA LEU A 289 13.45 -0.79 8.99
C LEU A 289 14.32 -0.94 10.26
N PRO A 290 14.51 -2.16 10.77
CA PRO A 290 15.40 -2.39 11.90
C PRO A 290 16.86 -2.09 11.51
N THR A 291 17.62 -1.50 12.43
CA THR A 291 19.02 -1.10 12.18
C THR A 291 19.99 -2.28 12.25
N THR A 292 19.64 -3.34 12.98
CA THR A 292 20.44 -4.56 13.18
C THR A 292 19.53 -5.79 13.27
N GLY A 293 20.09 -6.99 13.15
CA GLY A 293 19.35 -8.26 13.28
C GLY A 293 19.24 -9.00 11.94
N GLU A 294 18.29 -9.93 11.85
CA GLU A 294 18.04 -10.70 10.63
C GLU A 294 16.57 -10.58 10.23
N ILE A 295 16.32 -10.38 8.94
CA ILE A 295 14.97 -10.41 8.36
C ILE A 295 14.92 -11.42 7.23
N SER A 296 13.77 -12.06 7.06
CA SER A 296 13.61 -13.14 6.07
C SER A 296 12.43 -12.87 5.15
N PHE A 297 12.63 -13.09 3.86
CA PHE A 297 11.60 -13.09 2.82
C PHE A 297 11.54 -14.44 2.15
N VAL A 298 10.34 -14.93 1.87
CA VAL A 298 10.13 -16.22 1.21
C VAL A 298 9.18 -16.03 0.02
N VAL A 299 9.67 -16.31 -1.19
CA VAL A 299 8.82 -16.46 -2.37
C VAL A 299 8.30 -17.90 -2.36
N GLU A 300 7.02 -18.08 -2.09
CA GLU A 300 6.42 -19.39 -1.91
C GLU A 300 6.33 -20.19 -3.21
N ALA A 301 6.25 -21.51 -3.08
CA ALA A 301 6.08 -22.40 -4.21
C ALA A 301 4.76 -22.06 -4.96
N GLY A 302 4.84 -22.00 -6.28
CA GLY A 302 3.71 -21.63 -7.15
C GLY A 302 3.52 -20.13 -7.38
N ALA A 303 4.25 -19.24 -6.69
CA ALA A 303 4.24 -17.81 -6.98
C ALA A 303 5.24 -17.46 -8.09
N LEU A 304 4.84 -16.61 -9.04
CA LEU A 304 5.69 -15.97 -10.04
C LEU A 304 5.87 -14.48 -9.72
N VAL A 305 7.09 -14.10 -9.35
CA VAL A 305 7.48 -12.68 -9.29
C VAL A 305 8.18 -12.32 -10.60
N SER A 306 7.62 -11.37 -11.33
CA SER A 306 8.19 -10.89 -12.60
C SER A 306 8.40 -9.38 -12.61
N SER A 307 8.90 -8.83 -13.72
CA SER A 307 9.00 -7.38 -13.87
C SER A 307 8.03 -6.85 -14.92
N SER A 308 7.64 -5.60 -14.77
CA SER A 308 6.76 -4.94 -15.73
C SER A 308 7.49 -4.45 -16.99
N SER A 309 8.83 -4.35 -16.93
CA SER A 309 9.63 -3.72 -17.99
C SER A 309 10.98 -4.39 -18.22
N SER A 310 11.36 -4.48 -19.49
CA SER A 310 12.69 -4.87 -19.98
C SER A 310 13.31 -3.72 -20.78
N TYR A 311 14.63 -3.66 -20.85
CA TYR A 311 15.32 -2.54 -21.49
C TYR A 311 14.99 -2.45 -22.97
N ARG A 312 14.61 -1.25 -23.42
CA ARG A 312 14.42 -0.94 -24.82
C ARG A 312 14.74 0.54 -25.09
N PRO A 313 15.63 0.88 -26.03
CA PRO A 313 15.80 2.27 -26.45
C PRO A 313 14.56 2.78 -27.21
N GLU A 314 14.41 4.09 -27.31
CA GLU A 314 13.40 4.67 -28.21
C GLU A 314 13.63 4.14 -29.62
N THR A 315 12.58 3.57 -30.22
CA THR A 315 12.70 2.96 -31.53
C THR A 315 11.67 3.52 -32.49
N ARG A 316 12.15 3.93 -33.66
CA ARG A 316 11.35 4.46 -34.76
C ARG A 316 11.04 3.37 -35.78
N PHE A 317 9.77 3.23 -36.12
CA PHE A 317 9.26 2.40 -37.21
C PHE A 317 8.85 3.29 -38.36
N VAL A 318 9.11 2.83 -39.57
CA VAL A 318 8.63 3.48 -40.77
C VAL A 318 7.96 2.40 -41.61
N TYR A 319 6.83 2.74 -42.23
CA TYR A 319 6.03 1.89 -43.11
C TYR A 319 5.69 2.65 -44.39
N LYS A 320 5.95 2.07 -45.55
CA LYS A 320 5.73 2.61 -46.90
C LYS A 320 5.28 1.42 -47.74
N PHE A 321 4.21 1.61 -48.49
CA PHE A 321 3.58 0.52 -49.24
C PHE A 321 4.17 0.37 -50.63
N ASP A 322 4.20 1.47 -51.39
CA ASP A 322 4.54 1.49 -52.81
C ASP A 322 5.34 2.74 -53.20
N TYR A 323 5.69 2.84 -54.49
CA TYR A 323 6.44 3.98 -55.06
C TYR A 323 5.66 5.29 -55.02
N ASN A 324 4.33 5.24 -55.02
CA ASN A 324 3.45 6.41 -55.01
C ASN A 324 3.15 6.91 -53.59
N SER A 325 3.61 6.22 -52.55
CA SER A 325 3.18 6.45 -51.17
C SER A 325 1.65 6.41 -51.05
N SER A 326 1.04 5.36 -51.59
CA SER A 326 -0.41 5.13 -51.56
C SER A 326 -0.72 3.78 -50.87
N PRO A 327 -1.10 3.79 -49.58
CA PRO A 327 -1.31 4.96 -48.71
C PRO A 327 0.00 5.63 -48.27
N ALA A 328 -0.14 6.84 -47.72
CA ALA A 328 0.98 7.65 -47.26
C ALA A 328 1.88 6.90 -46.26
N LYS A 329 3.18 7.20 -46.31
CA LYS A 329 4.18 6.69 -45.36
C LYS A 329 3.69 6.91 -43.92
N ARG A 330 3.71 5.87 -43.09
CA ARG A 330 3.40 5.95 -41.66
C ARG A 330 4.66 5.79 -40.83
N GLU A 331 4.81 6.63 -39.82
CA GLU A 331 5.90 6.55 -38.85
C GLU A 331 5.31 6.30 -37.46
N TYR A 332 5.93 5.37 -36.72
CA TYR A 332 5.57 5.10 -35.34
C TYR A 332 6.83 5.29 -34.50
N ILE A 333 6.67 5.86 -33.30
CA ILE A 333 7.74 5.98 -32.33
C ILE A 333 7.30 5.19 -31.11
N VAL A 334 8.09 4.18 -30.77
CA VAL A 334 7.92 3.46 -29.51
C VAL A 334 8.87 4.09 -28.50
N PRO A 335 8.33 4.59 -27.37
CA PRO A 335 9.15 5.24 -26.36
C PRO A 335 10.15 4.26 -25.75
N ALA A 336 11.25 4.81 -25.25
CA ALA A 336 12.22 4.04 -24.47
C ALA A 336 11.56 3.44 -23.23
N ALA A 337 12.03 2.26 -22.82
CA ALA A 337 11.64 1.58 -21.61
C ALA A 337 12.89 1.26 -20.78
N SER A 338 12.84 1.55 -19.48
CA SER A 338 13.91 1.23 -18.53
C SER A 338 13.86 -0.24 -18.14
N GLU A 339 15.03 -0.82 -17.85
CA GLU A 339 15.10 -2.15 -17.26
C GLU A 339 14.61 -2.12 -15.81
N LEU A 340 13.68 -3.01 -15.46
CA LEU A 340 13.24 -3.22 -14.08
C LEU A 340 13.48 -4.68 -13.67
N PRO A 341 14.11 -4.94 -12.51
CA PRO A 341 14.27 -6.29 -11.99
C PRO A 341 12.93 -6.84 -11.47
N ALA A 342 12.77 -8.16 -11.42
CA ALA A 342 11.58 -8.75 -10.78
C ALA A 342 11.56 -8.48 -9.26
N ILE A 343 12.73 -8.55 -8.61
CA ILE A 343 12.95 -8.14 -7.22
C ILE A 343 14.10 -7.12 -7.17
N ASP A 344 13.87 -5.98 -6.53
CA ASP A 344 14.91 -5.08 -6.02
C ASP A 344 14.98 -5.26 -4.50
N THR A 345 16.17 -5.45 -3.93
CA THR A 345 16.27 -5.49 -2.45
C THR A 345 15.86 -4.14 -1.84
N GLY A 346 16.07 -3.04 -2.55
CA GLY A 346 15.97 -1.70 -2.00
C GLY A 346 17.13 -1.38 -1.05
N GLU A 347 16.99 -0.28 -0.32
CA GLU A 347 17.99 0.23 0.60
C GLU A 347 17.68 -0.24 2.03
N PHE A 348 18.50 -1.16 2.55
CA PHE A 348 18.45 -1.61 3.93
C PHE A 348 19.57 -0.97 4.76
N PRO A 349 19.41 -0.84 6.09
CA PRO A 349 20.52 -0.49 6.98
C PRO A 349 21.69 -1.46 6.79
N PRO A 350 22.95 -0.96 6.77
CA PRO A 350 24.12 -1.74 6.36
C PRO A 350 24.40 -2.93 7.28
N ASP A 351 23.98 -2.84 8.55
CA ASP A 351 24.21 -3.87 9.55
C ASP A 351 23.14 -4.94 9.64
N LEU A 352 22.01 -4.77 8.96
CA LEU A 352 20.93 -5.73 8.91
C LEU A 352 21.29 -6.90 8.01
N VAL A 353 21.02 -8.14 8.42
CA VAL A 353 21.12 -9.32 7.56
C VAL A 353 19.79 -9.54 6.87
N VAL A 354 19.80 -9.72 5.55
CA VAL A 354 18.58 -9.97 4.77
C VAL A 354 18.67 -11.36 4.17
N ASN A 355 17.71 -12.22 4.49
CA ASN A 355 17.60 -13.56 3.93
C ASN A 355 16.48 -13.56 2.88
N LEU A 356 16.78 -13.95 1.64
CA LEU A 356 15.80 -14.15 0.58
C LEU A 356 15.79 -15.62 0.17
N THR A 357 14.68 -16.32 0.45
CA THR A 357 14.46 -17.71 0.04
C THR A 357 13.47 -17.75 -1.13
N ILE A 358 13.86 -18.40 -2.23
CA ILE A 358 13.04 -18.52 -3.44
C ILE A 358 12.64 -19.98 -3.63
N LYS A 359 11.37 -20.29 -3.34
CA LYS A 359 10.72 -21.58 -3.64
C LYS A 359 9.85 -21.55 -4.89
N GLY A 360 9.33 -20.37 -5.23
CA GLY A 360 8.62 -20.10 -6.48
C GLY A 360 9.55 -19.73 -7.64
N ALA A 361 9.06 -18.86 -8.53
CA ALA A 361 9.82 -18.33 -9.67
C ALA A 361 10.02 -16.82 -9.52
N VAL A 362 11.25 -16.34 -9.69
CA VAL A 362 11.60 -14.93 -9.76
C VAL A 362 12.30 -14.69 -11.10
N VAL A 363 11.58 -14.09 -12.04
CA VAL A 363 12.04 -14.01 -13.43
C VAL A 363 11.77 -12.63 -14.01
N GLY A 364 12.83 -11.90 -14.33
CA GLY A 364 12.67 -10.61 -15.00
C GLY A 364 11.95 -10.76 -16.35
N ARG A 365 11.23 -9.73 -16.76
CA ARG A 365 10.47 -9.71 -18.02
C ARG A 365 11.35 -10.10 -19.20
N GLY A 366 10.81 -10.91 -20.11
CA GLY A 366 11.47 -11.21 -21.37
C GLY A 366 11.66 -9.98 -22.25
N GLY A 367 12.68 -10.04 -23.08
CA GLY A 367 12.98 -9.01 -24.06
C GLY A 367 11.93 -8.96 -25.14
N ASP A 368 11.59 -7.75 -25.59
CA ASP A 368 10.75 -7.57 -26.76
C ASP A 368 11.44 -8.15 -28.01
N GLY A 369 10.64 -8.68 -28.93
CA GLY A 369 11.15 -9.20 -30.21
C GLY A 369 11.77 -8.09 -31.06
N GLY A 370 12.72 -8.47 -31.92
CA GLY A 370 13.35 -7.55 -32.86
C GLY A 370 12.30 -6.90 -33.76
N LEU A 371 12.53 -5.64 -34.11
CA LEU A 371 11.49 -4.81 -34.71
C LEU A 371 11.58 -4.77 -36.24
N PRO A 372 10.46 -4.94 -36.95
CA PRO A 372 10.43 -4.81 -38.40
C PRO A 372 10.54 -3.34 -38.82
N HIS A 373 11.07 -3.06 -40.02
CA HIS A 373 10.90 -1.76 -40.68
C HIS A 373 10.81 -1.91 -42.21
N LEU A 374 10.20 -0.89 -42.83
CA LEU A 374 10.00 -0.58 -44.27
C LEU A 374 10.34 -1.61 -45.38
N ALA A 375 9.39 -1.81 -46.32
CA ALA A 375 9.61 -2.04 -47.76
C ALA A 375 8.32 -1.61 -48.51
N PHE A 376 8.28 -0.85 -49.62
CA PHE A 376 9.20 -0.58 -50.77
C PHE A 376 9.42 0.93 -51.07
N GLY A 377 10.44 1.31 -51.87
CA GLY A 377 10.42 2.62 -52.54
C GLY A 377 11.62 3.13 -53.36
N ALA A 378 12.27 2.30 -54.18
CA ALA A 378 13.48 2.59 -54.98
C ALA A 378 14.81 2.40 -54.23
N TRP A 379 15.85 2.06 -54.98
CA TRP A 379 17.19 1.74 -54.48
C TRP A 379 17.88 2.99 -53.91
N SER A 380 18.95 3.45 -54.53
CA SER A 380 19.71 4.61 -54.06
C SER A 380 18.96 5.94 -54.08
N THR A 381 17.76 6.01 -54.65
CA THR A 381 16.99 7.25 -54.81
C THR A 381 15.94 7.50 -53.71
N ASP A 382 15.67 6.51 -52.85
CA ASP A 382 14.78 6.71 -51.69
C ASP A 382 15.54 7.42 -50.55
N PRO A 383 15.03 8.54 -50.00
CA PRO A 383 15.61 9.19 -48.82
C PRO A 383 15.80 8.26 -47.61
N ASP A 384 14.94 7.25 -47.47
CA ASP A 384 14.95 6.26 -46.40
C ASP A 384 15.72 4.96 -46.79
N TYR A 385 16.40 4.91 -47.96
CA TYR A 385 17.13 3.72 -48.42
C TYR A 385 18.17 3.24 -47.40
N ASN A 386 18.94 4.15 -46.82
CA ASN A 386 19.91 3.80 -45.78
C ASN A 386 19.25 3.27 -44.50
N PHE A 387 18.01 3.70 -44.22
CA PHE A 387 17.26 3.19 -43.07
C PHE A 387 16.91 1.71 -43.25
N THR A 388 16.61 1.27 -44.48
CA THR A 388 16.38 -0.15 -44.82
C THR A 388 17.62 -1.05 -44.68
N LYS A 389 18.81 -0.45 -44.51
CA LYS A 389 20.06 -1.17 -44.22
C LYS A 389 20.33 -1.36 -42.73
N THR A 390 19.44 -0.91 -41.86
CA THR A 390 19.67 -0.99 -40.42
C THR A 390 19.36 -2.39 -39.90
N ARG A 391 20.32 -3.08 -39.28
CA ARG A 391 20.07 -4.33 -38.56
C ARG A 391 19.11 -4.10 -37.39
N ARG A 392 18.23 -5.07 -37.12
CA ARG A 392 17.22 -5.00 -36.04
C ARG A 392 17.29 -6.25 -35.18
N ASP A 393 18.04 -6.11 -34.10
CA ASP A 393 18.23 -7.17 -33.13
C ASP A 393 17.02 -7.25 -32.18
N GLY A 394 16.86 -8.39 -31.52
CA GLY A 394 15.94 -8.52 -30.38
C GLY A 394 16.39 -7.67 -29.19
N PHE A 395 15.51 -7.52 -28.19
CA PHE A 395 15.85 -6.80 -26.97
C PHE A 395 16.23 -7.73 -25.83
N GLN A 396 16.98 -7.19 -24.88
CA GLN A 396 17.45 -7.90 -23.70
C GLN A 396 16.29 -8.17 -22.73
N GLY A 397 16.26 -9.36 -22.12
CA GLY A 397 15.38 -9.62 -20.99
C GLY A 397 15.90 -9.01 -19.68
N ALA A 398 15.00 -8.61 -18.80
CA ALA A 398 15.33 -8.00 -17.52
C ALA A 398 15.88 -9.01 -16.50
N PRO A 399 16.68 -8.59 -15.51
CA PRO A 399 17.20 -9.44 -14.45
C PRO A 399 16.09 -9.89 -13.49
N GLY A 400 16.28 -11.05 -12.85
CA GLY A 400 15.39 -11.52 -11.80
C GLY A 400 15.61 -10.76 -10.48
N LEU A 401 16.86 -10.42 -10.16
CA LEU A 401 17.23 -9.76 -8.91
C LEU A 401 18.20 -8.59 -9.15
N LEU A 402 17.86 -7.42 -8.61
CA LEU A 402 18.81 -6.35 -8.33
C LEU A 402 19.12 -6.35 -6.84
N ASN A 403 20.34 -6.74 -6.49
CA ASN A 403 20.81 -6.68 -5.12
C ASN A 403 21.57 -5.38 -4.88
N ARG A 404 21.12 -4.61 -3.90
CA ARG A 404 21.79 -3.39 -3.42
C ARG A 404 22.45 -3.58 -2.06
N HIS A 405 22.22 -4.73 -1.42
CA HIS A 405 22.61 -4.96 -0.04
C HIS A 405 23.77 -5.98 0.08
N SER A 406 24.82 -5.60 0.81
CA SER A 406 26.03 -6.44 0.94
C SER A 406 25.86 -7.62 1.89
N LYS A 407 24.88 -7.59 2.79
CA LYS A 407 24.55 -8.69 3.73
C LYS A 407 23.30 -9.46 3.32
N LEU A 408 23.08 -9.63 2.01
CA LEU A 408 22.02 -10.49 1.47
C LEU A 408 22.48 -11.96 1.46
N ASN A 409 21.77 -12.84 2.16
CA ASN A 409 21.85 -14.28 1.98
C ASN A 409 20.75 -14.73 1.02
N LEU A 410 21.14 -15.33 -0.12
CA LEU A 410 20.23 -15.80 -1.14
C LEU A 410 20.14 -17.33 -1.12
N ILE A 411 18.93 -17.86 -0.98
CA ILE A 411 18.66 -19.31 -0.99
C ILE A 411 17.65 -19.58 -2.11
N ILE A 412 17.99 -20.45 -3.07
CA ILE A 412 17.04 -20.97 -4.06
C ILE A 412 16.71 -22.40 -3.66
N ASP A 413 15.49 -22.60 -3.15
CA ASP A 413 15.01 -23.86 -2.57
C ASP A 413 13.93 -24.49 -3.45
N GLY A 414 14.34 -25.31 -4.42
CA GLY A 414 13.45 -25.88 -5.43
C GLY A 414 12.84 -24.87 -6.43
N GLY A 415 13.01 -23.57 -6.20
CA GLY A 415 12.56 -22.49 -7.05
C GLY A 415 13.51 -22.14 -8.22
N THR A 416 13.19 -21.06 -8.94
CA THR A 416 14.01 -20.56 -10.05
C THR A 416 14.19 -19.05 -9.95
N LEU A 417 15.44 -18.59 -10.01
CA LEU A 417 15.80 -17.18 -10.21
C LEU A 417 16.39 -17.02 -11.62
N ALA A 418 15.76 -16.22 -12.48
CA ALA A 418 16.19 -16.14 -13.87
C ALA A 418 16.17 -14.72 -14.43
N ARG A 419 17.07 -14.48 -15.40
CA ARG A 419 16.88 -13.37 -16.34
C ARG A 419 15.74 -13.74 -17.30
N GLY A 420 14.95 -12.76 -17.72
CA GLY A 420 14.04 -12.95 -18.83
C GLY A 420 14.79 -13.41 -20.09
N GLY A 421 14.18 -14.27 -20.88
CA GLY A 421 14.73 -14.64 -22.18
C GLY A 421 14.81 -13.43 -23.10
N SER A 422 15.81 -13.38 -23.98
CA SER A 422 15.91 -12.25 -24.91
C SER A 422 14.97 -12.41 -26.11
N GLY A 423 14.62 -11.31 -26.74
CA GLY A 423 13.83 -11.34 -27.98
C GLY A 423 14.63 -11.93 -29.14
N GLY A 424 13.94 -12.56 -30.08
CA GLY A 424 14.54 -13.03 -31.33
C GLY A 424 14.83 -11.88 -32.29
N GLY A 425 15.77 -12.08 -33.21
CA GLY A 425 16.10 -11.08 -34.23
C GLY A 425 14.99 -10.91 -35.29
N ALA A 426 14.80 -9.68 -35.78
CA ALA A 426 13.90 -9.44 -36.91
C ALA A 426 14.56 -9.78 -38.24
N THR A 427 13.74 -10.16 -39.23
CA THR A 427 14.28 -10.33 -40.58
C THR A 427 14.68 -8.99 -41.21
N PRO A 428 15.69 -8.99 -42.08
CA PRO A 428 16.06 -7.84 -42.90
C PRO A 428 14.90 -7.40 -43.82
N SER A 429 14.89 -6.13 -44.20
CA SER A 429 13.97 -5.64 -45.22
C SER A 429 14.39 -6.11 -46.62
N GLY A 430 13.41 -6.40 -47.49
CA GLY A 430 13.68 -6.75 -48.87
C GLY A 430 12.45 -6.67 -49.77
N ILE A 431 12.64 -7.09 -51.01
CA ILE A 431 11.60 -7.07 -52.04
C ILE A 431 11.33 -8.50 -52.48
N TYR A 432 10.05 -8.86 -52.54
CA TYR A 432 9.64 -10.12 -53.12
C TYR A 432 9.54 -10.00 -54.64
N THR A 433 10.39 -10.71 -55.39
CA THR A 433 10.53 -10.55 -56.85
C THR A 433 9.43 -11.26 -57.65
N GLY A 434 8.64 -12.15 -57.03
CA GLY A 434 7.59 -12.91 -57.70
C GLY A 434 6.26 -12.16 -57.92
N LEU A 435 6.04 -11.02 -57.26
CA LEU A 435 4.78 -10.25 -57.36
C LEU A 435 4.99 -8.72 -57.46
N SER A 436 6.22 -8.22 -57.67
CA SER A 436 6.52 -6.78 -57.82
C SER A 436 6.11 -5.87 -56.64
N TYR A 437 5.78 -6.44 -55.47
CA TYR A 437 5.49 -5.71 -54.23
C TYR A 437 6.62 -5.90 -53.22
N GLY A 438 7.00 -4.85 -52.49
CA GLY A 438 7.97 -4.97 -51.39
C GLY A 438 7.36 -5.66 -50.18
N VAL A 439 8.15 -6.49 -49.51
CA VAL A 439 7.72 -7.17 -48.28
C VAL A 439 8.59 -6.66 -47.14
N GLN A 440 7.97 -5.96 -46.20
CA GLN A 440 8.64 -5.36 -45.04
C GLN A 440 9.32 -6.44 -44.19
N GLY A 441 10.39 -6.11 -43.47
CA GLY A 441 10.96 -7.02 -42.47
C GLY A 441 9.89 -7.54 -41.50
N ILE A 442 10.12 -8.70 -40.90
CA ILE A 442 9.16 -9.40 -40.03
C ILE A 442 9.71 -9.35 -38.59
N PRO A 443 8.88 -9.05 -37.58
CA PRO A 443 9.36 -9.00 -36.20
C PRO A 443 9.92 -10.35 -35.73
N GLY A 444 10.84 -10.30 -34.77
CA GLY A 444 11.26 -11.47 -33.99
C GLY A 444 10.22 -11.85 -32.94
N GLY A 445 10.23 -13.12 -32.53
CA GLY A 445 9.45 -13.61 -31.41
C GLY A 445 9.93 -13.02 -30.09
N ALA A 446 9.03 -12.82 -29.14
CA ALA A 446 9.37 -12.20 -27.86
C ALA A 446 9.91 -13.20 -26.83
N GLY A 447 10.80 -12.77 -25.93
CA GLY A 447 11.33 -13.64 -24.88
C GLY A 447 10.33 -13.87 -23.73
N ALA A 448 10.40 -15.02 -23.08
CA ALA A 448 9.60 -15.33 -21.88
C ALA A 448 10.29 -14.82 -20.60
N PRO A 449 9.54 -14.32 -19.60
CA PRO A 449 8.10 -14.16 -19.53
C PRO A 449 7.60 -12.85 -20.16
N PHE A 450 6.45 -12.88 -20.82
CA PHE A 450 5.66 -11.69 -21.19
C PHE A 450 6.33 -10.63 -22.08
N GLY A 451 7.48 -10.93 -22.71
CA GLY A 451 8.04 -10.09 -23.76
C GLY A 451 7.01 -9.87 -24.86
N ARG A 452 7.08 -8.72 -25.55
CA ARG A 452 6.11 -8.37 -26.58
C ARG A 452 6.72 -8.32 -27.97
N VAL A 453 5.86 -8.53 -28.95
CA VAL A 453 6.10 -8.22 -30.34
C VAL A 453 5.55 -6.83 -30.62
N MET A 454 6.39 -5.91 -31.09
CA MET A 454 5.99 -4.52 -31.33
C MET A 454 6.00 -4.22 -32.83
N THR A 455 4.82 -3.96 -33.38
CA THR A 455 4.62 -3.71 -34.83
C THR A 455 3.96 -2.37 -35.14
N GLY A 456 3.36 -1.68 -34.15
CA GLY A 456 2.59 -0.45 -34.40
C GLY A 456 1.43 -0.60 -35.40
N GLN A 457 1.12 -1.83 -35.81
CA GLN A 457 0.18 -2.21 -36.87
C GLN A 457 -0.58 -3.47 -36.45
N PRO A 458 -1.84 -3.65 -36.88
CA PRO A 458 -2.58 -4.88 -36.65
C PRO A 458 -1.82 -6.15 -37.11
N ILE A 459 -1.98 -7.25 -36.38
CA ILE A 459 -1.37 -8.55 -36.70
C ILE A 459 -2.42 -9.46 -37.35
N THR A 460 -2.07 -10.14 -38.44
CA THR A 460 -2.98 -11.09 -39.11
C THR A 460 -3.21 -12.36 -38.27
N ASN A 461 -4.46 -12.81 -38.13
CA ASN A 461 -4.81 -14.03 -37.37
C ASN A 461 -4.95 -15.30 -38.24
N ASP A 462 -5.22 -15.17 -39.55
CA ASP A 462 -5.79 -16.25 -40.36
C ASP A 462 -4.79 -17.09 -41.19
N SER A 463 -3.57 -16.61 -41.46
CA SER A 463 -2.50 -17.45 -42.03
C SER A 463 -1.12 -16.78 -41.98
N GLN A 464 -0.07 -17.60 -41.91
CA GLN A 464 1.34 -17.17 -42.01
C GLN A 464 1.78 -16.89 -43.47
N ASP A 465 0.88 -17.06 -44.43
CA ASP A 465 1.28 -17.17 -45.83
C ASP A 465 1.08 -15.86 -46.63
N TRP A 466 0.24 -14.89 -46.19
CA TRP A 466 -0.13 -13.72 -47.01
C TRP A 466 -0.36 -12.44 -46.19
N ARG A 467 0.22 -11.30 -46.60
CA ARG A 467 -0.06 -9.96 -46.04
C ARG A 467 -1.11 -9.25 -46.90
N TRP A 468 -2.29 -8.96 -46.35
CA TRP A 468 -3.36 -8.25 -47.04
C TRP A 468 -3.52 -6.83 -46.48
N TYR A 469 -3.82 -5.89 -47.36
CA TYR A 469 -4.40 -4.60 -47.01
C TYR A 469 -5.90 -4.83 -46.76
N PHE A 470 -6.34 -4.77 -45.51
CA PHE A 470 -7.75 -4.90 -45.14
C PHE A 470 -8.21 -3.59 -44.50
N ASN A 471 -9.31 -3.01 -45.02
CA ASN A 471 -9.96 -1.82 -44.45
C ASN A 471 -9.06 -0.59 -44.18
N GLY A 472 -7.96 -0.39 -44.91
CA GLY A 472 -7.12 0.81 -44.77
C GLY A 472 -5.92 0.68 -43.82
N ASP A 473 -5.67 -0.50 -43.25
CA ASP A 473 -4.55 -0.76 -42.36
C ASP A 473 -3.55 -1.78 -42.94
N PHE A 474 -2.28 -1.56 -42.59
CA PHE A 474 -1.19 -2.48 -42.91
C PHE A 474 -1.21 -3.64 -41.92
N MET A 475 -1.30 -4.88 -42.38
CA MET A 475 -1.24 -6.03 -41.47
C MET A 475 0.14 -6.72 -41.49
N VAL A 476 0.71 -6.94 -40.31
CA VAL A 476 1.98 -7.65 -40.12
C VAL A 476 1.72 -9.13 -39.86
N VAL A 477 2.64 -10.01 -40.29
CA VAL A 477 2.45 -11.46 -40.18
C VAL A 477 2.47 -11.93 -38.73
N LYS A 478 1.73 -13.01 -38.45
CA LYS A 478 1.61 -13.62 -37.13
C LYS A 478 2.97 -14.00 -36.53
N VAL A 479 3.32 -13.28 -35.47
CA VAL A 479 4.41 -13.54 -34.52
C VAL A 479 3.78 -13.43 -33.14
N THR A 480 4.15 -14.29 -32.20
CA THR A 480 3.46 -14.35 -30.90
C THR A 480 4.23 -13.62 -29.81
N ASP A 481 3.49 -12.95 -28.93
CA ASP A 481 4.00 -12.55 -27.63
C ASP A 481 4.43 -13.78 -26.83
N ALA A 482 5.26 -13.57 -25.82
CA ALA A 482 5.62 -14.64 -24.90
C ALA A 482 4.55 -14.79 -23.81
N GLU A 483 4.29 -16.03 -23.43
CA GLU A 483 3.54 -16.35 -22.21
C GLU A 483 4.49 -16.33 -21.00
N ALA A 484 4.03 -16.80 -19.85
CA ALA A 484 4.85 -16.88 -18.65
C ALA A 484 6.08 -17.78 -18.88
N THR A 485 5.91 -18.97 -19.48
CA THR A 485 6.99 -19.95 -19.66
C THR A 485 7.29 -20.26 -21.12
N VAL A 486 6.43 -19.85 -22.05
CA VAL A 486 6.55 -20.17 -23.48
C VAL A 486 7.05 -18.93 -24.22
N PRO A 487 8.24 -18.97 -24.85
CA PRO A 487 8.70 -17.85 -25.65
C PRO A 487 7.86 -17.66 -26.91
N GLY A 488 7.78 -16.42 -27.35
CA GLY A 488 7.17 -16.03 -28.59
C GLY A 488 7.87 -16.65 -29.81
N LYS A 489 7.08 -17.13 -30.76
CA LYS A 489 7.59 -17.72 -31.99
C LYS A 489 7.78 -16.65 -33.06
N GLY A 490 8.97 -16.65 -33.64
CA GLY A 490 9.30 -15.88 -34.82
C GLY A 490 8.52 -16.37 -36.04
N TYR A 491 8.59 -15.61 -37.11
CA TYR A 491 7.87 -15.96 -38.33
C TYR A 491 8.41 -17.21 -39.03
N ARG A 492 7.49 -18.03 -39.55
CA ARG A 492 7.77 -19.24 -40.32
C ARG A 492 6.83 -19.28 -41.54
N THR A 493 7.33 -19.67 -42.72
CA THR A 493 6.50 -20.08 -43.87
C THR A 493 6.54 -21.61 -43.99
N GLN A 494 5.39 -22.27 -44.12
CA GLN A 494 5.31 -23.74 -44.22
C GLN A 494 5.33 -24.27 -45.67
N ASN A 495 5.70 -23.45 -46.66
CA ASN A 495 5.52 -23.80 -48.06
C ASN A 495 6.84 -23.79 -48.84
N ASP A 496 7.22 -24.97 -49.34
CA ASP A 496 8.39 -25.27 -50.17
C ASP A 496 8.52 -24.39 -51.44
N ARG A 497 7.45 -23.68 -51.84
CA ARG A 497 7.46 -22.71 -52.95
C ARG A 497 8.14 -21.37 -52.64
N TYR A 498 8.33 -21.02 -51.37
CA TYR A 498 8.73 -19.68 -50.95
C TYR A 498 9.89 -19.75 -49.95
N GLY A 499 11.14 -19.77 -50.44
CA GLY A 499 12.33 -19.56 -49.61
C GLY A 499 12.37 -18.12 -49.09
N SER A 500 11.60 -17.85 -48.03
CA SER A 500 11.43 -16.54 -47.40
C SER A 500 12.30 -16.42 -46.14
N PRO A 501 12.73 -15.21 -45.76
CA PRO A 501 13.48 -15.02 -44.52
C PRO A 501 12.63 -15.38 -43.29
N LEU A 502 13.25 -16.05 -42.30
CA LEU A 502 12.60 -16.46 -41.05
C LEU A 502 13.08 -15.57 -39.90
N SER A 503 12.16 -15.11 -39.04
CA SER A 503 12.56 -14.31 -37.87
C SER A 503 13.06 -15.21 -36.74
N GLY A 504 13.88 -14.67 -35.85
CA GLY A 504 14.27 -15.36 -34.63
C GLY A 504 13.08 -15.65 -33.71
N ASP A 505 13.06 -16.81 -33.07
CA ASP A 505 12.25 -17.10 -31.88
C ASP A 505 12.80 -16.36 -30.66
N GLY A 506 11.93 -16.02 -29.71
CA GLY A 506 12.37 -15.54 -28.40
C GLY A 506 12.98 -16.65 -27.54
N GLY A 507 13.75 -16.24 -26.54
CA GLY A 507 14.37 -17.15 -25.57
C GLY A 507 13.44 -17.51 -24.41
N SER A 508 13.58 -18.73 -23.88
CA SER A 508 12.97 -19.11 -22.59
C SER A 508 13.69 -18.42 -21.42
N TRP A 509 13.26 -18.68 -20.18
CA TRP A 509 13.92 -18.13 -18.98
C TRP A 509 15.42 -18.43 -18.97
N GLY A 510 16.23 -17.38 -18.86
CA GLY A 510 17.69 -17.47 -18.91
C GLY A 510 18.25 -17.97 -20.24
N GLN A 511 17.50 -17.92 -21.34
CA GLN A 511 17.98 -18.29 -22.68
C GLN A 511 17.97 -17.11 -23.64
N LEU A 512 18.95 -17.07 -24.54
CA LEU A 512 18.94 -16.15 -25.66
C LEU A 512 17.83 -16.56 -26.64
N GLY A 513 17.23 -15.57 -27.30
CA GLY A 513 16.49 -15.80 -28.53
C GLY A 513 17.39 -16.35 -29.63
N THR A 514 16.82 -16.52 -30.81
CA THR A 514 17.56 -16.93 -32.01
C THR A 514 17.73 -15.77 -32.99
N GLU A 515 18.73 -15.86 -33.86
CA GLU A 515 18.87 -14.94 -34.97
C GLU A 515 17.82 -15.22 -36.05
N SER A 516 17.55 -14.22 -36.90
CA SER A 516 16.80 -14.44 -38.13
C SER A 516 17.65 -15.21 -39.14
N THR A 517 17.04 -16.02 -40.00
CA THR A 517 17.75 -16.67 -41.11
C THR A 517 17.40 -15.99 -42.44
N ASN A 518 18.42 -15.63 -43.22
CA ASN A 518 18.27 -14.94 -44.51
C ASN A 518 18.52 -15.85 -45.72
N ASP A 519 18.45 -17.16 -45.55
CA ASP A 519 18.63 -18.13 -46.62
C ASP A 519 17.44 -18.11 -47.60
N GLY A 520 17.74 -18.18 -48.91
CA GLY A 520 16.73 -18.15 -49.97
C GLY A 520 16.60 -16.81 -50.69
N THR A 521 17.17 -16.72 -51.89
CA THR A 521 17.10 -15.51 -52.75
C THR A 521 16.20 -15.70 -53.97
N TRP A 522 15.62 -16.89 -54.17
CA TRP A 522 14.91 -17.26 -55.41
C TRP A 522 13.78 -16.27 -55.75
N ASN A 523 13.04 -15.82 -54.73
CA ASN A 523 12.01 -14.79 -54.88
C ASN A 523 12.21 -13.59 -53.93
N TRP A 524 13.40 -13.40 -53.36
CA TRP A 524 13.68 -12.35 -52.38
C TRP A 524 14.99 -11.61 -52.66
N GLN A 525 14.92 -10.28 -52.72
CA GLN A 525 16.08 -9.40 -52.85
C GLN A 525 16.21 -8.54 -51.60
N TYR A 526 17.24 -8.81 -50.80
CA TYR A 526 17.58 -8.03 -49.61
C TYR A 526 18.16 -6.67 -49.98
N HIS A 527 17.92 -5.65 -49.15
CA HIS A 527 18.56 -4.33 -49.30
C HIS A 527 20.01 -4.29 -48.77
N GLY A 528 20.61 -5.45 -48.45
CA GLY A 528 21.96 -5.57 -47.92
C GLY A 528 22.06 -5.45 -46.39
N THR A 529 20.94 -5.59 -45.67
CA THR A 529 20.91 -5.79 -44.21
C THR A 529 21.41 -7.20 -43.86
N THR A 530 22.20 -7.32 -42.79
CA THR A 530 22.54 -8.62 -42.20
C THR A 530 21.38 -9.16 -41.36
N GLU A 531 21.46 -10.43 -40.97
CA GLU A 531 20.55 -11.12 -40.04
C GLU A 531 20.37 -10.31 -38.75
N GLY A 532 19.13 -10.14 -38.30
CA GLY A 532 18.85 -9.63 -36.96
C GLY A 532 19.34 -10.64 -35.92
N GLN A 533 20.12 -10.15 -34.96
CA GLN A 533 20.67 -10.98 -33.89
C GLN A 533 19.66 -11.10 -32.73
N PRO A 534 19.75 -12.14 -31.89
CA PRO A 534 18.96 -12.18 -30.66
C PRO A 534 19.36 -11.02 -29.74
N GLY A 535 18.44 -10.64 -28.86
CA GLY A 535 18.74 -9.61 -27.88
C GLY A 535 19.88 -10.04 -26.96
N PRO A 536 20.70 -9.08 -26.48
CA PRO A 536 21.90 -9.41 -25.74
C PRO A 536 21.56 -10.11 -24.43
N GLY A 537 22.48 -10.95 -24.00
CA GLY A 537 22.40 -11.69 -22.75
C GLY A 537 22.76 -10.87 -21.51
N GLY A 538 22.65 -11.48 -20.33
CA GLY A 538 23.15 -10.93 -19.07
C GLY A 538 22.88 -11.84 -17.86
N PRO A 539 23.41 -11.46 -16.68
CA PRO A 539 23.24 -12.24 -15.45
C PRO A 539 21.81 -12.17 -14.87
N ALA A 540 21.35 -13.19 -14.15
CA ALA A 540 20.05 -13.11 -13.45
C ALA A 540 20.07 -12.16 -12.24
N ILE A 541 21.27 -11.93 -11.70
CA ILE A 541 21.53 -11.09 -10.53
C ILE A 541 22.41 -9.93 -10.98
N VAL A 542 21.98 -8.70 -10.72
CA VAL A 542 22.74 -7.48 -10.98
C VAL A 542 22.93 -6.69 -9.68
N GLY A 543 23.91 -5.78 -9.67
CA GLY A 543 24.26 -4.98 -8.49
C GLY A 543 25.35 -5.63 -7.64
N VAL A 544 25.22 -5.53 -6.32
CA VAL A 544 26.16 -6.07 -5.33
C VAL A 544 26.02 -7.59 -5.27
N ALA A 545 27.13 -8.33 -5.22
CA ALA A 545 27.08 -9.78 -5.03
C ALA A 545 26.43 -10.14 -3.67
N PRO A 546 25.52 -11.12 -3.61
CA PRO A 546 25.02 -11.62 -2.32
C PRO A 546 26.15 -12.11 -1.43
N LEU A 547 26.02 -11.93 -0.11
CA LEU A 547 26.96 -12.43 0.90
C LEU A 547 27.10 -13.95 0.80
N THR A 548 25.98 -14.65 0.67
CA THR A 548 25.94 -16.09 0.39
C THR A 548 24.92 -16.39 -0.69
N THR A 549 25.17 -17.44 -1.47
CA THR A 549 24.20 -17.99 -2.43
C THR A 549 24.19 -19.50 -2.29
N GLN A 550 23.02 -20.07 -2.01
CA GLN A 550 22.81 -21.50 -1.84
C GLN A 550 21.74 -22.01 -2.81
N LEU A 551 22.00 -23.12 -3.47
CA LEU A 551 21.04 -23.83 -4.31
C LEU A 551 20.74 -25.18 -3.65
N ILE A 552 19.51 -25.37 -3.22
CA ILE A 552 19.05 -26.59 -2.54
C ILE A 552 17.79 -27.13 -3.22
N ASN A 553 17.52 -28.43 -3.03
CA ASN A 553 16.32 -29.10 -3.54
C ASN A 553 16.05 -28.90 -5.05
N GLY A 554 17.13 -28.76 -5.85
CA GLY A 554 17.02 -28.55 -7.30
C GLY A 554 16.81 -27.09 -7.73
N GLY A 555 17.01 -26.12 -6.83
CA GLY A 555 16.95 -24.70 -7.12
C GLY A 555 17.91 -24.26 -8.23
N LYS A 556 17.48 -23.30 -9.07
CA LYS A 556 18.21 -22.89 -10.28
C LYS A 556 18.41 -21.39 -10.36
N ILE A 557 19.59 -20.99 -10.85
CA ILE A 557 19.85 -19.64 -11.35
C ILE A 557 20.06 -19.75 -12.86
N LEU A 558 19.17 -19.13 -13.66
CA LEU A 558 19.23 -19.19 -15.12
C LEU A 558 19.61 -17.83 -15.70
N GLN A 559 20.73 -17.77 -16.39
CA GLN A 559 21.31 -16.53 -16.93
C GLN A 559 21.49 -16.66 -18.43
N THR A 560 21.28 -15.57 -19.16
CA THR A 560 21.55 -15.50 -20.60
C THR A 560 23.02 -15.13 -20.80
N LEU A 561 23.97 -16.01 -20.48
CA LEU A 561 25.41 -15.73 -20.66
C LEU A 561 25.93 -16.14 -22.03
#